data_AF-A0A3P9MIJ2-F1
#
_entry.id   AF-A0A3P9MIJ2-F1
#
_cell.length_a   1.000
_cell.length_b   1.000
_cell.length_c   1.000
_cell.angle_alpha   90.00
_cell.angle_beta   90.00
_cell.angle_gamma   90.00
#
_symmetry.space_group_name_H-M   'P 1'
#
loop_
_entity.id
_entity.type
_entity.pdbx_description
1 polymer ?
#
loop_
_entity_poly.entity_id
_entity_poly.type
_entity_poly.pdbx_seq_one_letter_code
_entity_poly.pdbx_strand_id
1 'polypeptide(L)'
;MPSRIEALLGSCVVIPCTFDYYYYPPRRPDRVVWYQFAKHSYPKVYDSWYSSEVISIFRGKTSLVSSQYGKTCSLEIYPVTWRHHRQTIYPWVDPENVGRYTHRFWDKTVTIHVEPPTLSIAGIPGTGTIKDSLVSDGIWKRTLEQTWNVEEEDRSVTCTVSYPSGQKATGQQPLNVEPYEDITISEKLISATEGVAKSVICSVSYKCKKNIPHIDWNYEDMQSTIKIVKLSKHSYSMESNLTFIGGLDDDGKSLMCTAQFSSGKTSDSALLNIT
;
A
#
# COMPACT_ATOMS: atom_id res chain seq x y z
N MET A 1 26.21 10.06 -24.08
CA MET A 1 24.98 9.24 -24.04
C MET A 1 25.31 7.89 -23.42
N PRO A 2 24.50 7.38 -22.47
CA PRO A 2 24.72 6.07 -21.84
C PRO A 2 24.44 4.93 -22.83
N SER A 3 25.10 3.77 -22.65
CA SER A 3 24.88 2.56 -23.46
C SER A 3 23.64 1.76 -23.01
N ARG A 4 23.24 1.92 -21.75
CA ARG A 4 22.08 1.27 -21.13
C ARG A 4 21.36 2.29 -20.26
N ILE A 5 20.03 2.27 -20.29
CA ILE A 5 19.21 3.10 -19.40
C ILE A 5 18.10 2.26 -18.76
N GLU A 6 17.94 2.41 -17.45
CA GLU A 6 16.83 1.82 -16.71
C GLU A 6 15.63 2.76 -16.76
N ALA A 7 14.48 2.21 -17.12
CA ALA A 7 13.24 2.93 -17.24
C ALA A 7 12.15 2.22 -16.42
N LEU A 8 11.34 3.01 -15.73
CA LEU A 8 10.24 2.49 -14.95
C LEU A 8 8.98 2.39 -15.82
N LEU A 9 8.29 1.25 -15.75
CA LEU A 9 7.03 1.03 -16.44
C LEU A 9 5.99 2.11 -16.07
N GLY A 10 5.38 2.73 -17.07
CA GLY A 10 4.37 3.77 -16.90
C GLY A 10 4.93 5.16 -16.54
N SER A 11 6.24 5.29 -16.30
CA SER A 11 6.87 6.58 -15.99
C SER A 11 7.42 7.27 -17.24
N CYS A 12 7.98 8.46 -17.03
CA CYS A 12 8.86 9.13 -17.98
C CYS A 12 10.29 8.60 -17.81
N VAL A 13 11.04 8.49 -18.92
CA VAL A 13 12.50 8.35 -18.91
C VAL A 13 13.11 9.39 -19.84
N VAL A 14 14.13 10.09 -19.37
CA VAL A 14 14.92 11.02 -20.18
C VAL A 14 16.28 10.38 -20.46
N ILE A 15 16.59 10.21 -21.74
CA ILE A 15 17.87 9.70 -22.22
C ILE A 15 18.79 10.90 -22.43
N PRO A 16 19.79 11.10 -21.55
CA PRO A 16 20.69 12.24 -21.67
C PRO A 16 21.61 12.06 -22.88
N CYS A 17 21.57 13.04 -23.77
CA CYS A 17 22.34 13.04 -24.99
C CYS A 17 22.81 14.47 -25.32
N THR A 18 24.11 14.57 -25.55
CA THR A 18 24.78 15.78 -26.03
C THR A 18 25.67 15.40 -27.20
N PHE A 19 25.91 16.35 -28.10
CA PHE A 19 26.76 16.14 -29.25
C PHE A 19 27.67 17.35 -29.47
N ASP A 20 28.80 17.11 -30.12
CA ASP A 20 29.76 18.13 -30.47
C ASP A 20 30.44 17.81 -31.81
N TYR A 21 31.04 18.81 -32.44
CA TYR A 21 31.64 18.71 -33.77
C TYR A 21 32.82 19.68 -33.91
N TYR A 22 33.90 19.22 -34.54
CA TYR A 22 35.09 20.02 -34.85
C TYR A 22 35.30 20.20 -36.36
N TYR A 23 34.89 19.19 -37.15
CA TYR A 23 35.00 19.16 -38.60
C TYR A 23 33.65 18.78 -39.20
N TYR A 24 33.27 19.42 -40.32
CA TYR A 24 32.00 19.19 -41.03
C TYR A 24 30.75 19.37 -40.12
N PRO A 25 30.54 20.57 -39.56
CA PRO A 25 29.40 20.83 -38.68
C PRO A 25 28.06 20.55 -39.39
N PRO A 26 27.02 20.10 -38.66
CA PRO A 26 25.67 20.00 -39.20
C PRO A 26 25.20 21.38 -39.66
N ARG A 27 24.50 21.42 -40.80
CA ARG A 27 23.85 22.64 -41.30
C ARG A 27 22.67 23.02 -40.43
N ARG A 28 22.00 22.05 -39.82
CA ARG A 28 20.85 22.23 -38.92
C ARG A 28 21.11 21.51 -37.59
N PRO A 29 21.83 22.13 -36.65
CA PRO A 29 22.15 21.50 -35.36
C PRO A 29 20.93 21.25 -34.48
N ASP A 30 19.81 21.94 -34.73
CA ASP A 30 18.51 21.76 -34.08
C ASP A 30 17.72 20.57 -34.63
N ARG A 31 18.08 20.05 -35.82
CA ARG A 31 17.44 18.91 -36.45
C ARG A 31 17.95 17.62 -35.83
N VAL A 32 17.21 17.05 -34.86
CA VAL A 32 17.55 15.75 -34.25
C VAL A 32 16.44 14.75 -34.50
N VAL A 33 16.81 13.59 -35.03
CA VAL A 33 15.90 12.46 -35.28
C VAL A 33 16.45 11.25 -34.54
N TRP A 34 15.58 10.46 -33.90
CA TRP A 34 15.98 9.21 -33.28
C TRP A 34 15.51 8.02 -34.10
N TYR A 35 16.34 7.00 -34.12
CA TYR A 35 16.11 5.77 -34.87
C TYR A 35 16.28 4.54 -33.99
N GLN A 36 15.59 3.48 -34.38
CA GLN A 36 15.76 2.15 -33.82
C GLN A 36 16.90 1.45 -34.57
N PHE A 37 17.74 0.72 -33.84
CA PHE A 37 18.80 -0.06 -34.45
C PHE A 37 18.21 -1.23 -35.25
N ALA A 38 18.48 -1.26 -36.56
CA ALA A 38 18.08 -2.31 -37.48
C ALA A 38 19.17 -2.51 -38.55
N LYS A 39 19.26 -3.72 -39.11
CA LYS A 39 20.34 -4.07 -40.05
C LYS A 39 20.22 -3.40 -41.43
N HIS A 40 19.00 -3.21 -41.93
CA HIS A 40 18.74 -2.82 -43.32
C HIS A 40 17.69 -1.71 -43.46
N SER A 41 17.33 -1.04 -42.36
CA SER A 41 16.32 0.01 -42.34
C SER A 41 16.62 1.04 -41.27
N TYR A 42 15.91 2.16 -41.32
CA TYR A 42 16.00 3.26 -40.36
C TYR A 42 14.63 3.52 -39.73
N PRO A 43 14.10 2.64 -38.86
CA PRO A 43 12.81 2.85 -38.23
C PRO A 43 12.86 4.07 -37.30
N LYS A 44 11.97 5.04 -37.50
CA LYS A 44 11.96 6.31 -36.75
C LYS A 44 11.35 6.12 -35.36
N VAL A 45 12.10 6.50 -34.33
CA VAL A 45 11.71 6.53 -32.90
C VAL A 45 11.16 7.92 -32.52
N TYR A 46 11.74 8.97 -33.09
CA TYR A 46 11.29 10.35 -32.94
C TYR A 46 11.65 11.15 -34.17
N ASP A 47 10.71 11.92 -34.70
CA ASP A 47 10.93 12.91 -35.76
C ASP A 47 9.91 14.04 -35.59
N SER A 48 10.39 15.26 -35.34
CA SER A 48 9.53 16.43 -35.14
C SER A 48 8.81 16.87 -36.41
N TRP A 49 9.40 16.63 -37.58
CA TRP A 49 8.83 17.05 -38.87
C TRP A 49 7.90 15.97 -39.44
N TYR A 50 8.23 14.70 -39.22
CA TYR A 50 7.49 13.55 -39.75
C TYR A 50 7.01 12.63 -38.64
N SER A 51 6.25 13.18 -37.69
CA SER A 51 5.74 12.44 -36.54
C SER A 51 4.83 11.24 -36.91
N SER A 52 4.16 11.31 -38.07
CA SER A 52 3.34 10.22 -38.63
C SER A 52 4.16 9.01 -39.07
N GLU A 53 5.45 9.17 -39.37
CA GLU A 53 6.35 8.09 -39.79
C GLU A 53 7.01 7.37 -38.59
N VAL A 54 6.85 7.91 -37.38
CA VAL A 54 7.34 7.27 -36.16
C VAL A 54 6.65 5.91 -35.97
N ILE A 55 7.43 4.89 -35.65
CA ILE A 55 6.93 3.53 -35.46
C ILE A 55 5.95 3.45 -34.29
N SER A 56 4.96 2.56 -34.40
CA SER A 56 3.82 2.48 -33.48
C SER A 56 4.20 2.33 -32.00
N ILE A 57 5.33 1.68 -31.69
CA ILE A 57 5.79 1.53 -30.31
C ILE A 57 6.13 2.88 -29.65
N PHE A 58 6.73 3.82 -30.40
CA PHE A 58 7.17 5.14 -29.92
C PHE A 58 6.26 6.29 -30.33
N ARG A 59 5.37 6.10 -31.31
CA ARG A 59 4.48 7.14 -31.84
C ARG A 59 3.66 7.79 -30.71
N GLY A 60 3.74 9.11 -30.63
CA GLY A 60 3.04 9.91 -29.62
C GLY A 60 3.58 9.76 -28.19
N LYS A 61 4.72 9.06 -28.01
CA LYS A 61 5.35 8.84 -26.70
C LYS A 61 6.73 9.48 -26.57
N THR A 62 7.23 10.13 -27.61
CA THR A 62 8.60 10.64 -27.66
C THR A 62 8.63 12.15 -27.89
N SER A 63 9.49 12.84 -27.15
CA SER A 63 9.72 14.29 -27.24
C SER A 63 11.20 14.61 -27.07
N LEU A 64 11.70 15.66 -27.73
CA LEU A 64 13.04 16.16 -27.45
C LEU A 64 13.01 17.04 -26.22
N VAL A 65 14.02 16.86 -25.36
CA VAL A 65 14.26 17.74 -24.22
C VAL A 65 15.12 18.90 -24.70
N SER A 66 14.48 20.03 -24.97
CA SER A 66 15.15 21.26 -25.41
C SER A 66 15.94 21.92 -24.28
N SER A 67 17.12 22.45 -24.60
CA SER A 67 17.89 23.34 -23.73
C SER A 67 18.06 24.68 -24.44
N GLN A 68 17.83 25.80 -23.74
CA GLN A 68 17.98 27.15 -24.29
C GLN A 68 19.42 27.50 -24.73
N TYR A 69 20.42 26.70 -24.35
CA TYR A 69 21.84 27.03 -24.55
C TYR A 69 22.73 25.87 -25.02
N GLY A 70 22.18 24.71 -25.42
CA GLY A 70 22.98 23.50 -25.61
C GLY A 70 22.72 22.68 -26.87
N LYS A 71 23.80 22.14 -27.46
CA LYS A 71 23.80 21.04 -28.45
C LYS A 71 23.27 19.74 -27.81
N THR A 72 21.96 19.67 -27.56
CA THR A 72 21.31 18.51 -26.92
C THR A 72 20.55 17.67 -27.94
N CYS A 73 20.68 16.36 -27.80
CA CYS A 73 19.91 15.35 -28.51
C CYS A 73 19.03 14.55 -27.54
N SER A 74 18.87 15.02 -26.31
CA SER A 74 18.21 14.28 -25.23
C SER A 74 16.77 13.96 -25.57
N LEU A 75 16.38 12.70 -25.37
CA LEU A 75 15.05 12.19 -25.72
C LEU A 75 14.28 11.83 -24.46
N GLU A 76 13.06 12.34 -24.35
CA GLU A 76 12.08 11.91 -23.36
C GLU A 76 11.15 10.86 -23.98
N ILE A 77 10.83 9.83 -23.19
CA ILE A 77 9.86 8.79 -23.53
C ILE A 77 8.81 8.72 -22.42
N TYR A 78 7.54 8.98 -22.74
CA TYR A 78 6.42 8.88 -21.81
C TYR A 78 5.10 8.49 -22.53
N PRO A 79 4.34 7.50 -22.01
CA PRO A 79 4.71 6.57 -20.94
C PRO A 79 5.65 5.47 -21.44
N VAL A 80 6.57 5.03 -20.59
CA VAL A 80 7.37 3.84 -20.85
C VAL A 80 6.49 2.58 -20.77
N THR A 81 6.60 1.69 -21.74
CA THR A 81 5.85 0.42 -21.77
C THR A 81 6.81 -0.77 -21.90
N TRP A 82 6.34 -1.98 -21.63
CA TRP A 82 7.14 -3.19 -21.88
C TRP A 82 7.61 -3.35 -23.33
N ARG A 83 6.90 -2.74 -24.29
CA ARG A 83 7.32 -2.76 -25.70
C ARG A 83 8.63 -2.01 -25.94
N HIS A 84 9.02 -1.13 -25.01
CA HIS A 84 10.32 -0.44 -25.03
C HIS A 84 11.45 -1.30 -24.44
N HIS A 85 11.16 -2.41 -23.74
CA HIS A 85 12.20 -3.27 -23.19
C HIS A 85 13.08 -3.85 -24.31
N ARG A 86 14.40 -3.78 -24.13
CA ARG A 86 15.45 -4.22 -25.08
C ARG A 86 15.41 -3.49 -26.42
N GLN A 87 14.70 -2.37 -26.53
CA GLN A 87 14.80 -1.54 -27.72
C GLN A 87 16.12 -0.77 -27.68
N THR A 88 16.94 -0.98 -28.70
CA THR A 88 18.18 -0.26 -28.90
C THR A 88 17.92 0.89 -29.88
N ILE A 89 18.19 2.11 -29.44
CA ILE A 89 17.90 3.33 -30.20
C ILE A 89 19.12 4.26 -30.23
N TYR A 90 19.18 5.16 -31.20
CA TYR A 90 20.27 6.13 -31.35
C TYR A 90 19.80 7.45 -31.95
N PRO A 91 20.47 8.58 -31.63
CA PRO A 91 20.22 9.89 -32.22
C PRO A 91 20.98 10.05 -33.54
N TRP A 92 20.41 10.81 -34.45
CA TRP A 92 21.07 11.30 -35.67
C TRP A 92 20.75 12.79 -35.83
N VAL A 93 21.80 13.61 -35.71
CA VAL A 93 21.73 15.06 -35.89
C VAL A 93 21.88 15.38 -37.37
N ASP A 94 20.97 16.19 -37.89
CA ASP A 94 20.89 16.67 -39.27
C ASP A 94 21.02 15.54 -40.31
N PRO A 95 20.16 14.51 -40.27
CA PRO A 95 20.27 13.33 -41.12
C PRO A 95 20.21 13.64 -42.61
N GLU A 96 19.64 14.77 -43.00
CA GLU A 96 19.58 15.23 -44.39
C GLU A 96 20.95 15.73 -44.91
N ASN A 97 21.88 16.12 -44.03
CA ASN A 97 23.18 16.70 -44.43
C ASN A 97 24.40 15.96 -43.83
N VAL A 98 24.22 15.22 -42.74
CA VAL A 98 25.27 14.45 -42.05
C VAL A 98 25.10 12.98 -42.38
N GLY A 99 25.88 12.45 -43.32
CA GLY A 99 25.81 11.05 -43.72
C GLY A 99 26.81 10.13 -43.02
N ARG A 100 26.78 8.83 -43.36
CA ARG A 100 27.70 7.80 -42.83
C ARG A 100 29.20 8.12 -43.01
N TYR A 101 29.53 8.97 -43.97
CA TYR A 101 30.90 9.36 -44.33
C TYR A 101 31.45 10.47 -43.44
N THR A 102 30.59 11.26 -42.78
CA THR A 102 31.00 12.29 -41.84
C THR A 102 31.01 11.75 -40.41
N HIS A 103 29.90 11.13 -39.98
CA HIS A 103 29.79 10.44 -38.70
C HIS A 103 28.94 9.17 -38.84
N ARG A 104 29.43 8.06 -38.26
CA ARG A 104 28.65 6.83 -38.11
C ARG A 104 27.64 7.01 -36.99
N PHE A 105 26.46 7.44 -37.37
CA PHE A 105 25.36 7.79 -36.46
C PHE A 105 24.85 6.60 -35.61
N TRP A 106 25.17 5.35 -35.96
CA TRP A 106 24.82 4.15 -35.17
C TRP A 106 25.91 3.69 -34.18
N ASP A 107 27.04 4.39 -34.08
CA ASP A 107 28.13 3.99 -33.15
C ASP A 107 27.78 4.26 -31.68
N LYS A 108 26.83 5.16 -31.43
CA LYS A 108 26.33 5.50 -30.09
C LYS A 108 24.87 5.10 -30.00
N THR A 109 24.63 3.92 -29.44
CA THR A 109 23.30 3.41 -29.14
C THR A 109 23.04 3.37 -27.64
N VAL A 110 21.77 3.40 -27.26
CA VAL A 110 21.29 3.15 -25.91
C VAL A 110 20.26 2.04 -25.96
N THR A 111 20.36 1.08 -25.05
CA THR A 111 19.36 0.03 -24.88
C THR A 111 18.49 0.33 -23.67
N ILE A 112 17.17 0.33 -23.87
CA ILE A 112 16.18 0.58 -22.82
C ILE A 112 15.93 -0.72 -22.05
N HIS A 113 16.18 -0.70 -20.75
CA HIS A 113 15.81 -1.78 -19.84
C HIS A 113 14.61 -1.32 -19.03
N VAL A 114 13.59 -2.18 -18.97
CA VAL A 114 12.36 -1.94 -18.23
C VAL A 114 12.34 -3.06 -17.22
N GLU A 115 12.55 -2.71 -15.96
CA GLU A 115 12.57 -3.65 -14.85
C GLU A 115 11.35 -3.36 -13.95
N PRO A 116 10.67 -4.39 -13.47
CA PRO A 116 9.49 -4.19 -12.65
C PRO A 116 9.92 -3.82 -11.22
N PRO A 117 9.10 -3.06 -10.48
CA PRO A 117 9.38 -2.75 -9.09
C PRO A 117 9.42 -4.00 -8.21
N THR A 118 10.22 -3.96 -7.16
CA THR A 118 10.18 -4.94 -6.07
C THR A 118 9.24 -4.46 -4.98
N LEU A 119 8.37 -5.36 -4.50
CA LEU A 119 7.48 -5.09 -3.37
C LEU A 119 7.95 -5.88 -2.16
N SER A 120 7.85 -5.26 -0.98
CA SER A 120 8.13 -5.91 0.30
C SER A 120 7.16 -5.39 1.36
N ILE A 121 6.68 -6.29 2.21
CA ILE A 121 5.89 -5.93 3.39
C ILE A 121 6.74 -6.22 4.64
N ALA A 122 6.77 -5.26 5.56
CA ALA A 122 7.41 -5.38 6.86
C ALA A 122 6.37 -5.26 7.99
N GLY A 123 6.69 -5.85 9.14
CA GLY A 123 5.83 -5.83 10.33
C GLY A 123 4.88 -7.02 10.47
N ILE A 124 4.95 -8.00 9.56
CA ILE A 124 4.17 -9.24 9.62
C ILE A 124 5.04 -10.45 9.28
N PRO A 125 4.78 -11.62 9.87
CA PRO A 125 5.54 -12.83 9.59
C PRO A 125 5.16 -13.44 8.23
N GLY A 126 6.09 -14.19 7.65
CA GLY A 126 5.89 -14.95 6.41
C GLY A 126 6.45 -14.29 5.16
N THR A 127 6.18 -14.93 4.02
CA THR A 127 6.56 -14.41 2.69
C THR A 127 5.28 -14.21 1.88
N GLY A 128 5.11 -13.00 1.34
CA GLY A 128 3.96 -12.71 0.48
C GLY A 128 4.13 -13.28 -0.92
N THR A 129 3.00 -13.47 -1.61
CA THR A 129 2.94 -13.90 -3.01
C THR A 129 2.79 -12.67 -3.91
N ILE A 130 3.64 -12.57 -4.93
CA ILE A 130 3.55 -11.53 -5.95
C ILE A 130 2.54 -11.98 -7.02
N LYS A 131 1.55 -11.13 -7.29
CA LYS A 131 0.59 -11.29 -8.40
C LYS A 131 0.74 -10.13 -9.37
N ASP A 132 0.97 -10.46 -10.64
CA ASP A 132 1.03 -9.51 -11.73
C ASP A 132 -0.25 -9.62 -12.58
N SER A 133 -0.84 -8.48 -12.92
CA SER A 133 -2.05 -8.39 -13.73
C SER A 133 -1.89 -7.33 -14.82
N LEU A 134 -2.35 -7.62 -16.04
CA LEU A 134 -2.32 -6.66 -17.14
C LEU A 134 -3.48 -5.67 -16.95
N VAL A 135 -3.18 -4.37 -16.96
CA VAL A 135 -4.18 -3.30 -16.84
C VAL A 135 -4.64 -2.82 -18.20
N SER A 136 -3.68 -2.54 -19.08
CA SER A 136 -3.90 -2.06 -20.45
C SER A 136 -2.62 -2.27 -21.27
N ASP A 137 -2.66 -2.02 -22.59
CA ASP A 137 -1.56 -2.25 -23.53
C ASP A 137 -0.15 -1.95 -22.98
N GLY A 138 0.52 -3.01 -22.52
CA GLY A 138 1.89 -2.94 -22.00
C GLY A 138 2.03 -2.31 -20.61
N ILE A 139 0.94 -2.04 -19.87
CA ILE A 139 0.92 -1.57 -18.48
C ILE A 139 0.45 -2.70 -17.56
N TRP A 140 1.26 -3.00 -16.55
CA TRP A 140 1.01 -4.09 -15.60
C TRP A 140 0.90 -3.55 -14.17
N LYS A 141 -0.02 -4.12 -13.40
CA LYS A 141 -0.18 -3.90 -11.97
C LYS A 141 0.39 -5.09 -11.22
N ARG A 142 1.35 -4.81 -10.34
CA ARG A 142 1.94 -5.77 -9.40
C ARG A 142 1.30 -5.60 -8.02
N THR A 143 0.91 -6.69 -7.39
CA THR A 143 0.30 -6.72 -6.04
C THR A 143 1.02 -7.76 -5.19
N LEU A 144 1.34 -7.42 -3.95
CA LEU A 144 1.92 -8.34 -2.97
C LEU A 144 0.83 -8.71 -1.96
N GLU A 145 0.43 -9.98 -1.97
CA GLU A 145 -0.58 -10.51 -1.05
C GLU A 145 0.08 -11.37 0.02
N GLN A 146 -0.20 -11.07 1.29
CA GLN A 146 0.34 -11.81 2.43
C GLN A 146 -0.73 -11.96 3.50
N THR A 147 -0.90 -13.18 4.01
CA THR A 147 -1.85 -13.51 5.07
C THR A 147 -1.07 -13.90 6.32
N TRP A 148 -1.46 -13.34 7.46
CA TRP A 148 -0.89 -13.70 8.75
C TRP A 148 -2.00 -13.72 9.82
N ASN A 149 -1.73 -14.40 10.94
CA ASN A 149 -2.58 -14.36 12.11
C ASN A 149 -2.16 -13.15 12.95
N VAL A 150 -3.09 -12.23 13.21
CA VAL A 150 -2.81 -10.98 13.92
C VAL A 150 -2.51 -11.25 15.40
N GLU A 151 -1.39 -10.73 15.90
CA GLU A 151 -0.97 -10.82 17.32
C GLU A 151 -1.02 -9.45 18.03
N GLU A 152 -1.00 -9.43 19.37
CA GLU A 152 -1.07 -8.17 20.16
C GLU A 152 0.17 -7.28 19.95
N GLU A 153 1.28 -7.88 19.55
CA GLU A 153 2.52 -7.20 19.21
C GLU A 153 2.47 -6.49 17.85
N ASP A 154 1.49 -6.84 17.00
CA ASP A 154 1.35 -6.28 15.65
C ASP A 154 0.82 -4.85 15.71
N ARG A 155 1.70 -3.87 15.54
CA ARG A 155 1.32 -2.44 15.61
C ARG A 155 0.90 -1.84 14.27
N SER A 156 1.62 -2.20 13.21
CA SER A 156 1.42 -1.59 11.88
C SER A 156 2.04 -2.46 10.80
N VAL A 157 1.43 -2.45 9.62
CA VAL A 157 1.99 -3.06 8.42
C VAL A 157 2.61 -1.97 7.57
N THR A 158 3.84 -2.20 7.08
CA THR A 158 4.54 -1.25 6.22
C THR A 158 4.82 -1.89 4.87
N CYS A 159 4.22 -1.35 3.81
CA CYS A 159 4.48 -1.78 2.44
C CYS A 159 5.50 -0.84 1.80
N THR A 160 6.57 -1.39 1.25
CA THR A 160 7.60 -0.65 0.52
C THR A 160 7.66 -1.12 -0.92
N VAL A 161 7.61 -0.17 -1.86
CA VAL A 161 7.97 -0.38 -3.26
C VAL A 161 9.38 0.16 -3.49
N SER A 162 10.23 -0.67 -4.08
CA SER A 162 11.60 -0.31 -4.43
C SER A 162 11.82 -0.46 -5.94
N TYR A 163 12.46 0.54 -6.53
CA TYR A 163 12.77 0.59 -7.95
C TYR A 163 14.27 0.34 -8.18
N PRO A 164 14.67 -0.31 -9.29
CA PRO A 164 16.09 -0.51 -9.62
C PRO A 164 16.89 0.78 -9.76
N SER A 165 16.23 1.90 -10.08
CA SER A 165 16.80 3.24 -10.09
C SER A 165 17.21 3.77 -8.71
N GLY A 166 16.90 3.03 -7.63
CA GLY A 166 17.16 3.40 -6.24
C GLY A 166 16.02 4.16 -5.55
N GLN A 167 15.00 4.60 -6.30
CA GLN A 167 13.81 5.23 -5.72
C GLN A 167 13.03 4.23 -4.87
N LYS A 168 12.45 4.72 -3.76
CA LYS A 168 11.60 3.93 -2.87
C LYS A 168 10.39 4.75 -2.44
N ALA A 169 9.24 4.11 -2.32
CA ALA A 169 8.07 4.68 -1.68
C ALA A 169 7.52 3.71 -0.65
N THR A 170 7.05 4.23 0.47
CA THR A 170 6.59 3.43 1.61
C THR A 170 5.23 3.94 2.07
N GLY A 171 4.30 3.01 2.31
CA GLY A 171 3.02 3.27 2.94
C GLY A 171 2.90 2.45 4.22
N GLN A 172 2.38 3.07 5.29
CA GLN A 172 2.14 2.40 6.57
C GLN A 172 0.65 2.38 6.87
N GLN A 173 0.14 1.22 7.27
CA GLN A 173 -1.22 1.03 7.73
C GLN A 173 -1.17 0.62 9.22
N PRO A 174 -1.69 1.44 10.15
CA PRO A 174 -1.84 1.03 11.54
C PRO A 174 -2.89 -0.07 11.64
N LEU A 175 -2.65 -1.04 12.53
CA LEU A 175 -3.59 -2.11 12.84
C LEU A 175 -4.39 -1.71 14.07
N ASN A 176 -5.71 -1.58 13.92
CA ASN A 176 -6.62 -1.42 15.04
C ASN A 176 -7.28 -2.78 15.32
N VAL A 177 -6.76 -3.51 16.31
CA VAL A 177 -7.33 -4.79 16.72
C VAL A 177 -8.43 -4.48 17.73
N GLU A 178 -9.70 -4.53 17.30
CA GLU A 178 -10.86 -4.36 18.18
C GLU A 178 -11.17 -5.68 18.89
N PRO A 179 -11.00 -5.78 20.23
CA PRO A 179 -11.07 -7.07 20.91
C PRO A 179 -12.13 -7.06 22.01
N TYR A 180 -13.40 -7.20 21.65
CA TYR A 180 -14.39 -7.64 22.63
C TYR A 180 -15.45 -8.52 21.98
N GLU A 181 -15.82 -9.60 22.67
CA GLU A 181 -16.96 -10.46 22.38
C GLU A 181 -17.84 -10.48 23.63
N ASP A 182 -19.14 -10.30 23.41
CA ASP A 182 -20.28 -10.61 24.29
C ASP A 182 -20.10 -10.49 25.81
N ILE A 183 -20.81 -9.52 26.39
CA ILE A 183 -21.12 -9.48 27.82
C ILE A 183 -22.33 -10.37 28.08
N THR A 184 -22.32 -11.12 29.18
CA THR A 184 -23.46 -11.97 29.55
C THR A 184 -23.66 -11.93 31.06
N ILE A 185 -24.89 -11.62 31.48
CA ILE A 185 -25.32 -11.77 32.86
C ILE A 185 -25.82 -13.21 33.09
N SER A 186 -25.40 -13.84 34.20
CA SER A 186 -25.66 -15.27 34.45
C SER A 186 -27.15 -15.62 34.52
N GLU A 187 -27.97 -14.71 35.05
CA GLU A 187 -29.42 -14.88 35.20
C GLU A 187 -30.13 -13.66 34.60
N LYS A 188 -30.99 -13.87 33.58
CA LYS A 188 -31.81 -12.79 33.00
C LYS A 188 -33.01 -12.39 33.87
N LEU A 189 -33.41 -13.25 34.80
CA LEU A 189 -34.49 -13.03 35.75
C LEU A 189 -33.97 -13.35 37.15
N ILE A 190 -33.96 -12.36 38.03
CA ILE A 190 -33.39 -12.46 39.37
C ILE A 190 -34.51 -12.37 40.38
N SER A 191 -34.93 -13.53 40.91
CA SER A 191 -35.83 -13.59 42.06
C SER A 191 -35.06 -13.34 43.36
N ALA A 192 -35.44 -12.32 44.11
CA ALA A 192 -34.86 -11.97 45.40
C ALA A 192 -35.97 -11.74 46.45
N THR A 193 -35.65 -11.96 47.71
CA THR A 193 -36.55 -11.64 48.82
C THR A 193 -36.11 -10.32 49.43
N GLU A 194 -37.05 -9.47 49.82
CA GLU A 194 -36.73 -8.17 50.41
C GLU A 194 -35.71 -8.30 51.56
N GLY A 195 -34.63 -7.52 51.50
CA GLY A 195 -33.58 -7.51 52.52
C GLY A 195 -32.67 -8.75 52.55
N VAL A 196 -32.87 -9.73 51.67
CA VAL A 196 -32.00 -10.92 51.55
C VAL A 196 -30.95 -10.69 50.46
N ALA A 197 -29.70 -10.92 50.80
CA ALA A 197 -28.59 -10.80 49.86
C ALA A 197 -28.61 -11.94 48.83
N LYS A 198 -28.60 -11.60 47.54
CA LYS A 198 -28.47 -12.53 46.41
C LYS A 198 -27.20 -12.23 45.61
N SER A 199 -26.49 -13.28 45.22
CA SER A 199 -25.30 -13.17 44.37
C SER A 199 -25.68 -13.20 42.89
N VAL A 200 -25.16 -12.26 42.11
CA VAL A 200 -25.37 -12.14 40.66
C VAL A 200 -24.01 -12.06 39.99
N ILE A 201 -23.80 -12.85 38.93
CA ILE A 201 -22.52 -12.88 38.23
C ILE A 201 -22.68 -12.27 36.83
N CYS A 202 -21.84 -11.29 36.53
CA CYS A 202 -21.69 -10.74 35.19
C CYS A 202 -20.34 -11.18 34.61
N SER A 203 -20.37 -11.82 33.45
CA SER A 203 -19.18 -12.33 32.78
C SER A 203 -18.96 -11.59 31.47
N VAL A 204 -17.75 -11.08 31.26
CA VAL A 204 -17.34 -10.45 30.00
C VAL A 204 -16.11 -11.13 29.45
N SER A 205 -16.17 -11.56 28.19
CA SER A 205 -15.02 -12.14 27.50
C SER A 205 -14.24 -11.07 26.75
N TYR A 206 -12.92 -11.04 26.93
CA TYR A 206 -12.07 -10.07 26.24
C TYR A 206 -10.77 -10.71 25.76
N LYS A 207 -10.25 -10.15 24.66
CA LYS A 207 -8.99 -10.56 24.04
C LYS A 207 -7.93 -9.48 24.31
N CYS A 208 -6.66 -9.88 24.37
CA CYS A 208 -5.50 -9.04 24.68
C CYS A 208 -5.38 -8.61 26.15
N LYS A 209 -4.16 -8.69 26.71
CA LYS A 209 -3.94 -8.44 28.15
C LYS A 209 -4.10 -6.96 28.51
N LYS A 210 -3.84 -6.05 27.56
CA LYS A 210 -3.92 -4.60 27.78
C LYS A 210 -5.35 -4.05 27.81
N ASN A 211 -6.31 -4.77 27.24
CA ASN A 211 -7.69 -4.29 27.11
C ASN A 211 -8.55 -4.80 28.26
N ILE A 212 -8.14 -4.51 29.49
CA ILE A 212 -8.88 -4.88 30.69
C ILE A 212 -10.09 -3.94 30.81
N PRO A 213 -11.33 -4.46 30.77
CA PRO A 213 -12.51 -3.62 30.95
C PRO A 213 -12.70 -3.21 32.42
N HIS A 214 -13.36 -2.08 32.62
CA HIS A 214 -13.93 -1.70 33.91
C HIS A 214 -15.39 -2.12 33.97
N ILE A 215 -15.80 -2.87 35.00
CA ILE A 215 -17.20 -3.31 35.16
C ILE A 215 -17.89 -2.42 36.19
N ASP A 216 -18.97 -1.78 35.77
CA ASP A 216 -19.84 -0.95 36.61
C ASP A 216 -21.27 -1.50 36.64
N TRP A 217 -21.90 -1.40 37.81
CA TRP A 217 -23.30 -1.74 38.02
C TRP A 217 -24.13 -0.46 38.20
N ASN A 218 -25.43 -0.51 37.91
CA ASN A 218 -26.30 0.66 37.91
C ASN A 218 -26.81 1.13 39.29
N TYR A 219 -26.53 0.40 40.37
CA TYR A 219 -26.92 0.81 41.74
C TYR A 219 -25.67 1.15 42.57
N GLU A 220 -25.74 2.26 43.31
CA GLU A 220 -24.58 2.86 43.99
C GLU A 220 -24.13 2.12 45.27
N ASP A 221 -25.03 1.39 45.94
CA ASP A 221 -24.77 0.75 47.26
C ASP A 221 -24.15 -0.66 47.16
N MET A 222 -23.49 -0.98 46.05
CA MET A 222 -23.12 -2.35 45.69
C MET A 222 -21.64 -2.67 45.88
N GLN A 223 -21.34 -3.70 46.66
CA GLN A 223 -20.02 -4.34 46.66
C GLN A 223 -19.98 -5.48 45.64
N SER A 224 -19.08 -5.36 44.66
CA SER A 224 -18.78 -6.44 43.72
C SER A 224 -17.33 -6.89 43.87
N THR A 225 -17.11 -8.19 43.68
CA THR A 225 -15.77 -8.77 43.63
C THR A 225 -15.46 -9.15 42.20
N ILE A 226 -14.26 -8.81 41.73
CA ILE A 226 -13.82 -9.05 40.37
C ILE A 226 -12.84 -10.22 40.36
N LYS A 227 -13.08 -11.17 39.46
CA LYS A 227 -12.20 -12.30 39.20
C LYS A 227 -11.84 -12.36 37.73
N ILE A 228 -10.55 -12.43 37.42
CA ILE A 228 -10.05 -12.60 36.05
C ILE A 228 -9.63 -14.06 35.86
N VAL A 229 -10.28 -14.74 34.93
CA VAL A 229 -10.01 -16.12 34.53
C VAL A 229 -9.30 -16.10 33.18
N LYS A 230 -8.13 -16.73 33.10
CA LYS A 230 -7.42 -16.89 31.83
C LYS A 230 -7.99 -18.10 31.07
N LEU A 231 -8.59 -17.87 29.91
CA LEU A 231 -9.16 -18.92 29.05
C LEU A 231 -8.09 -19.54 28.14
N SER A 232 -7.24 -18.70 27.54
CA SER A 232 -6.21 -19.12 26.59
C SER A 232 -4.96 -18.24 26.69
N LYS A 233 -3.99 -18.37 25.77
CA LYS A 233 -2.77 -17.52 25.76
C LYS A 233 -3.10 -16.02 25.74
N HIS A 234 -4.15 -15.61 25.01
CA HIS A 234 -4.54 -14.21 24.80
C HIS A 234 -6.04 -13.93 25.03
N SER A 235 -6.81 -14.90 25.53
CA SER A 235 -8.23 -14.74 25.86
C SER A 235 -8.45 -14.81 27.37
N TYR A 236 -9.26 -13.88 27.88
CA TYR A 236 -9.56 -13.70 29.29
C TYR A 236 -11.08 -13.58 29.49
N SER A 237 -11.56 -14.06 30.63
CA SER A 237 -12.93 -13.85 31.10
C SER A 237 -12.85 -13.06 32.41
N MET A 238 -13.60 -11.98 32.52
CA MET A 238 -13.72 -11.21 33.75
C MET A 238 -15.11 -11.43 34.32
N GLU A 239 -15.17 -11.97 35.54
CA GLU A 239 -16.38 -12.29 36.26
C GLU A 239 -16.53 -11.31 37.42
N SER A 240 -17.56 -10.47 37.38
CA SER A 240 -17.97 -9.61 38.49
C SER A 240 -19.06 -10.32 39.27
N ASN A 241 -18.75 -10.71 40.51
CA ASN A 241 -19.72 -11.27 41.45
C ASN A 241 -20.23 -10.15 42.34
N LEU A 242 -21.47 -9.75 42.08
CA LEU A 242 -22.20 -8.72 42.79
C LEU A 242 -23.04 -9.35 43.91
N THR A 243 -22.99 -8.76 45.10
CA THR A 243 -23.96 -9.06 46.16
C THR A 243 -25.05 -8.00 46.17
N PHE A 244 -26.24 -8.36 45.70
CA PHE A 244 -27.40 -7.48 45.61
C PHE A 244 -28.34 -7.70 46.80
N ILE A 245 -28.77 -6.61 47.44
CA ILE A 245 -29.82 -6.61 48.46
C ILE A 245 -30.93 -5.70 47.94
N GLY A 246 -32.03 -6.28 47.50
CA GLY A 246 -33.14 -5.55 46.88
C GLY A 246 -34.19 -5.10 47.89
N GLY A 247 -34.73 -3.90 47.69
CA GLY A 247 -35.95 -3.43 48.38
C GLY A 247 -37.21 -3.69 47.54
N LEU A 248 -38.40 -3.67 48.15
CA LEU A 248 -39.67 -3.77 47.41
C LEU A 248 -39.82 -2.72 46.30
N ASP A 249 -39.22 -1.53 46.49
CA ASP A 249 -39.23 -0.46 45.50
C ASP A 249 -38.42 -0.78 44.22
N ASP A 250 -37.60 -1.84 44.23
CA ASP A 250 -36.79 -2.28 43.10
C ASP A 250 -37.48 -3.37 42.26
N ASP A 251 -38.66 -3.84 42.66
CA ASP A 251 -39.43 -4.82 41.89
C ASP A 251 -39.78 -4.29 40.50
N GLY A 252 -39.57 -5.12 39.48
CA GLY A 252 -39.78 -4.75 38.07
C GLY A 252 -38.71 -3.84 37.46
N LYS A 253 -37.69 -3.39 38.21
CA LYS A 253 -36.53 -2.69 37.65
C LYS A 253 -35.52 -3.67 37.04
N SER A 254 -34.59 -3.15 36.24
CA SER A 254 -33.51 -3.92 35.67
C SER A 254 -32.18 -3.67 36.38
N LEU A 255 -31.47 -4.75 36.70
CA LEU A 255 -30.07 -4.73 37.10
C LEU A 255 -29.20 -4.74 35.85
N MET A 256 -28.37 -3.72 35.66
CA MET A 256 -27.55 -3.52 34.46
C MET A 256 -26.07 -3.57 34.81
N CYS A 257 -25.34 -4.44 34.12
CA CYS A 257 -23.88 -4.56 34.18
C CYS A 257 -23.28 -3.92 32.92
N THR A 258 -22.39 -2.95 33.09
CA THR A 258 -21.73 -2.25 31.99
C THR A 258 -20.23 -2.52 32.02
N ALA A 259 -19.69 -3.09 30.95
CA ALA A 259 -18.26 -3.21 30.74
C ALA A 259 -17.76 -2.05 29.88
N GLN A 260 -16.89 -1.22 30.45
CA GLN A 260 -16.24 -0.10 29.80
C GLN A 260 -14.86 -0.52 29.27
N PHE A 261 -14.70 -0.43 27.96
CA PHE A 261 -13.45 -0.66 27.25
C PHE A 261 -12.86 0.68 26.76
N SER A 262 -11.59 0.67 26.37
CA SER A 262 -10.94 1.82 25.73
C SER A 262 -11.57 2.17 24.37
N SER A 263 -12.13 1.18 23.67
CA SER A 263 -12.75 1.32 22.33
C SER A 263 -14.26 1.56 22.36
N GLY A 264 -14.92 1.43 23.51
CA GLY A 264 -16.39 1.50 23.60
C GLY A 264 -16.95 0.95 24.90
N LYS A 265 -18.27 0.81 24.98
CA LYS A 265 -18.97 0.26 26.14
C LYS A 265 -19.98 -0.78 25.67
N THR A 266 -20.12 -1.85 26.44
CA THR A 266 -21.16 -2.86 26.25
C THR A 266 -21.87 -3.10 27.56
N SER A 267 -23.14 -3.46 27.52
CA SER A 267 -23.96 -3.63 28.70
C SER A 267 -24.95 -4.77 28.52
N ASP A 268 -25.20 -5.51 29.59
CA ASP A 268 -26.30 -6.50 29.68
C ASP A 268 -27.18 -6.18 30.89
N SER A 269 -28.42 -6.65 30.85
CA SER A 269 -29.40 -6.37 31.91
C SER A 269 -30.26 -7.58 32.26
N ALA A 270 -30.61 -7.68 33.53
CA ALA A 270 -31.49 -8.69 34.09
C ALA A 270 -32.69 -8.04 34.79
N LEU A 271 -33.87 -8.65 34.71
CA LEU A 271 -35.08 -8.17 35.38
C LEU A 271 -35.10 -8.63 36.84
N LEU A 272 -35.41 -7.73 37.77
CA LEU A 272 -35.56 -8.02 39.19
C LEU A 272 -37.02 -8.38 39.50
N ASN A 273 -37.20 -9.47 40.25
CA ASN A 273 -38.50 -9.90 40.80
C ASN A 273 -38.33 -10.04 42.32
N ILE A 274 -38.91 -9.10 43.07
CA ILE A 274 -38.72 -8.98 44.52
C ILE A 274 -40.02 -9.31 45.23
N THR A 275 -39.96 -10.31 46.11
CA THR A 275 -41.10 -10.87 46.86
C THR A 275 -40.93 -10.76 48.36
#